data_AF-A0A7K1BKK8-F1
#
_entry.id   AF-A0A7K1BKK8-F1
#
_cell.length_a   1.000
_cell.length_b   1.000
_cell.length_c   1.000
_cell.angle_alpha   90.00
_cell.angle_beta   90.00
_cell.angle_gamma   90.00
#
_symmetry.space_group_name_H-M   'P 1'
#
loop_
_entity.id
_entity.type
_entity.pdbx_description
1 polymer ?
#
loop_
_entity_poly.entity_id
_entity_poly.type
_entity_poly.pdbx_seq_one_letter_code
_entity_poly.pdbx_strand_id
1 'polypeptide(L)'
;MIDDIKRIGADAPARIAAATTVDELRTVEADLLGKKGELTALKKGMGGLDPEGRKVAGAALNEAREAIEAALGSRRSELEAAERAATVAAERLDLTELLELPERGSLHLVTQTWDRLVDVFIGMGFTVAEGPEVETDWYNFEALNIPAAHPARGMWDTLYVDL
;
A
#
# COMPACT_ATOMS: atom_id res chain seq x y z
N MET A 1 20.66 -18.19 -47.90
CA MET A 1 20.25 -18.76 -46.61
C MET A 1 21.08 -18.22 -45.44
N ILE A 2 22.40 -18.42 -45.38
CA ILE A 2 23.23 -17.83 -44.31
C ILE A 2 23.21 -16.29 -44.38
N ASP A 3 23.30 -15.72 -45.59
CA ASP A 3 23.19 -14.27 -45.77
C ASP A 3 21.81 -13.72 -45.39
N ASP A 4 20.74 -14.51 -45.60
CA ASP A 4 19.38 -14.13 -45.18
C ASP A 4 19.25 -14.11 -43.65
N ILE A 5 19.84 -15.10 -42.97
CA ILE A 5 19.89 -15.17 -41.50
C ILE A 5 20.65 -13.95 -40.95
N LYS A 6 21.81 -13.63 -41.53
CA LYS A 6 22.61 -12.46 -41.13
C LYS A 6 21.88 -11.14 -41.38
N ARG A 7 21.19 -11.01 -42.52
CA ARG A 7 20.37 -9.83 -42.83
C ARG A 7 19.24 -9.66 -41.82
N ILE A 8 18.47 -10.72 -41.53
CA ILE A 8 17.39 -10.65 -40.54
C ILE A 8 17.94 -10.31 -39.15
N GLY A 9 19.08 -10.90 -38.76
CA GLY A 9 19.76 -10.56 -37.51
C GLY A 9 20.20 -9.09 -37.43
N ALA A 10 20.62 -8.49 -38.55
CA ALA A 10 21.03 -7.09 -38.61
C ALA A 10 19.84 -6.11 -38.64
N ASP A 11 18.72 -6.48 -39.27
CA ASP A 11 17.52 -5.64 -39.40
C ASP A 11 16.62 -5.70 -38.16
N ALA A 12 16.63 -6.82 -37.43
CA ALA A 12 15.76 -7.04 -36.29
C ALA A 12 15.91 -5.99 -35.16
N PRO A 13 17.13 -5.56 -34.75
CA PRO A 13 17.29 -4.51 -33.74
C PRO A 13 16.58 -3.20 -34.10
N ALA A 14 16.61 -2.79 -35.38
CA ALA A 14 15.94 -1.58 -35.83
C ALA A 14 14.41 -1.72 -35.77
N ARG A 15 13.88 -2.88 -36.18
CA ARG A 15 12.44 -3.18 -36.08
C ARG A 15 11.94 -3.23 -34.63
N ILE A 16 12.75 -3.83 -33.75
CA ILE A 16 12.46 -3.91 -32.31
C ILE A 16 12.48 -2.51 -31.69
N ALA A 17 13.47 -1.69 -32.02
CA ALA A 17 13.57 -0.31 -31.52
C ALA A 17 12.42 0.58 -32.02
N ALA A 18 11.91 0.35 -33.23
CA ALA A 18 10.79 1.08 -33.81
C ALA A 18 9.44 0.79 -33.11
N ALA A 19 9.30 -0.34 -32.41
CA ALA A 19 8.10 -0.62 -31.63
C ALA A 19 7.98 0.33 -30.44
N THR A 20 6.86 1.02 -30.35
CA THR A 20 6.55 2.03 -29.31
C THR A 20 5.59 1.50 -28.25
N THR A 21 4.91 0.38 -28.51
CA THR A 21 3.99 -0.28 -27.57
C THR A 21 4.32 -1.76 -27.40
N VAL A 22 3.88 -2.35 -26.29
CA VAL A 22 4.05 -3.79 -26.04
C VAL A 22 3.34 -4.63 -27.12
N ASP A 23 2.20 -4.17 -27.63
CA ASP A 23 1.48 -4.87 -28.69
C ASP A 23 2.19 -4.76 -30.05
N GLU A 24 2.75 -3.60 -30.40
CA GLU A 24 3.62 -3.47 -31.58
C GLU A 24 4.85 -4.39 -31.48
N LEU A 25 5.46 -4.48 -30.30
CA LEU A 25 6.59 -5.36 -30.05
C LEU A 25 6.21 -6.84 -30.19
N ARG A 26 5.00 -7.24 -29.78
CA ARG A 26 4.46 -8.59 -29.99
C ARG A 26 4.26 -8.90 -31.47
N THR A 27 3.82 -7.93 -32.26
CA THR A 27 3.73 -8.09 -33.73
C THR A 27 5.11 -8.33 -34.33
N VAL A 28 6.12 -7.54 -33.94
CA VAL A 28 7.52 -7.71 -34.40
C VAL A 28 8.08 -9.08 -33.99
N GLU A 29 7.84 -9.54 -32.77
CA GLU A 29 8.22 -10.87 -32.31
C GLU A 29 7.56 -11.99 -33.12
N ALA A 30 6.27 -11.86 -33.42
CA ALA A 30 5.54 -12.84 -34.23
C ALA A 30 6.08 -12.91 -35.67
N ASP A 31 6.44 -11.78 -36.26
CA ASP A 31 7.02 -11.71 -37.61
C ASP A 31 8.44 -12.28 -37.67
N LEU A 32 9.25 -12.09 -36.63
CA LEU A 32 10.63 -12.57 -36.61
C LEU A 32 10.74 -14.04 -36.17
N LEU A 33 10.13 -14.38 -35.02
CA LEU A 33 10.32 -15.65 -34.31
C LEU A 33 9.09 -16.55 -34.28
N GLY A 34 7.91 -16.05 -34.68
CA GLY A 34 6.66 -16.79 -34.62
C GLY A 34 6.62 -18.04 -35.51
N LYS A 35 5.52 -18.80 -35.44
CA LYS A 35 5.33 -20.06 -36.19
C LYS A 35 5.44 -19.90 -37.72
N LYS A 36 5.11 -18.71 -38.22
CA LYS A 36 5.24 -18.28 -39.62
C LYS A 36 6.33 -17.20 -39.80
N GLY A 37 7.10 -16.91 -38.75
CA GLY A 37 8.10 -15.85 -38.77
C GLY A 37 9.29 -16.19 -39.65
N GLU A 38 10.03 -15.15 -40.03
CA GLU A 38 11.10 -15.19 -41.01
C GLU A 38 12.20 -16.19 -40.64
N LEU A 39 12.63 -16.22 -39.36
CA LEU A 39 13.63 -17.20 -38.87
C LEU A 39 13.08 -18.62 -38.82
N THR A 40 11.80 -18.79 -38.47
CA THR A 40 11.15 -20.11 -38.45
C THR A 40 10.96 -20.68 -39.86
N ALA A 41 10.71 -19.82 -40.85
CA ALA A 41 10.65 -20.21 -42.25
C ALA A 41 12.03 -20.68 -42.76
N LEU A 42 13.09 -19.94 -42.46
CA LEU A 42 14.47 -20.33 -42.80
C LEU A 42 14.89 -21.64 -42.12
N LYS A 43 14.49 -21.86 -40.86
CA LYS A 43 14.72 -23.13 -40.15
C LYS A 43 14.11 -24.33 -40.88
N LYS A 44 12.88 -24.20 -41.42
CA LYS A 44 12.22 -25.26 -42.19
C LYS A 44 12.91 -25.53 -43.52
N GLY A 45 13.48 -24.50 -44.16
CA GLY A 45 14.25 -24.61 -45.40
C GLY A 45 15.57 -25.39 -45.29
N MET A 46 16.11 -25.55 -44.07
CA MET A 46 17.40 -26.24 -43.86
C MET A 46 17.35 -27.77 -44.06
N GLY A 47 16.16 -28.35 -44.22
CA GLY A 47 15.99 -29.79 -44.46
C GLY A 47 16.75 -30.29 -45.69
N GLY A 48 16.88 -29.45 -46.73
CA GLY A 48 17.52 -29.79 -48.00
C GLY A 48 19.05 -29.65 -48.05
N LEU A 49 19.72 -29.26 -46.96
CA LEU A 49 21.17 -29.06 -46.94
C LEU A 49 21.96 -30.35 -46.64
N ASP A 50 23.22 -30.36 -47.05
CA ASP A 50 24.19 -31.37 -46.65
C ASP A 50 24.57 -31.24 -45.15
N PRO A 51 25.16 -32.26 -44.51
CA PRO A 51 25.46 -32.23 -43.07
C PRO A 51 26.31 -31.03 -42.64
N GLU A 52 27.30 -30.64 -43.45
CA GLU A 52 28.23 -29.56 -43.13
C GLU A 52 27.58 -28.17 -43.30
N GLY A 53 26.83 -27.95 -44.40
CA GLY A 53 26.06 -26.73 -44.60
C GLY A 53 24.93 -26.55 -43.57
N ARG A 54 24.31 -27.65 -43.13
CA ARG A 54 23.29 -27.63 -42.07
C ARG A 54 23.88 -27.23 -40.72
N LYS A 55 25.12 -27.61 -40.41
CA LYS A 55 25.83 -27.25 -39.18
C LYS A 55 26.13 -25.74 -39.13
N VAL A 56 26.69 -25.18 -40.20
CA VAL A 56 27.03 -23.75 -40.28
C VAL A 56 25.76 -22.88 -40.24
N ALA A 57 24.73 -23.26 -41.00
CA ALA A 57 23.47 -22.53 -41.00
C ALA A 57 22.71 -22.62 -39.67
N GLY A 58 22.74 -23.78 -39.00
CA GLY A 58 22.13 -23.95 -37.68
C GLY A 58 22.80 -23.09 -36.61
N ALA A 59 24.12 -22.96 -36.64
CA ALA A 59 24.85 -22.09 -35.73
C ALA A 59 24.47 -20.61 -35.93
N ALA A 60 24.49 -20.13 -37.19
CA ALA A 60 24.09 -18.76 -37.51
C ALA A 60 22.61 -18.47 -37.14
N LEU A 61 21.72 -19.46 -37.32
CA LEU A 61 20.31 -19.34 -36.95
C LEU A 61 20.13 -19.19 -35.44
N ASN A 62 20.84 -19.99 -34.65
CA ASN A 62 20.79 -19.91 -33.19
C ASN A 62 21.36 -18.57 -32.69
N GLU A 63 22.50 -18.13 -33.21
CA GLU A 63 23.11 -16.86 -32.85
C GLU A 63 22.16 -15.67 -33.14
N ALA A 64 21.58 -15.63 -34.34
CA ALA A 64 20.61 -14.60 -34.71
C ALA A 64 19.35 -14.66 -33.82
N ARG A 65 18.88 -15.87 -33.49
CA ARG A 65 17.73 -16.06 -32.60
C ARG A 65 18.00 -15.56 -31.19
N GLU A 66 19.13 -15.92 -30.60
CA GLU A 66 19.52 -15.49 -29.25
C GLU A 66 19.66 -13.97 -29.17
N ALA A 67 20.29 -13.35 -30.16
CA ALA A 67 20.42 -11.90 -30.24
C ALA A 67 19.05 -11.19 -30.31
N ILE A 68 18.13 -11.73 -31.11
CA ILE A 68 16.77 -11.17 -31.26
C ILE A 68 15.94 -11.39 -29.99
N GLU A 69 16.00 -12.57 -29.38
CA GLU A 69 15.31 -12.85 -28.11
C GLU A 69 15.80 -11.91 -27.00
N ALA A 70 17.12 -11.66 -26.93
CA ALA A 70 17.70 -10.70 -25.99
C ALA A 70 17.23 -9.25 -26.25
N ALA A 71 17.24 -8.81 -27.51
CA ALA A 71 16.78 -7.47 -27.88
C ALA A 71 15.28 -7.26 -27.61
N LEU A 72 14.45 -8.26 -27.92
CA LEU A 72 13.02 -8.26 -27.61
C LEU A 72 12.78 -8.21 -26.10
N GLY A 73 13.53 -8.99 -25.32
CA GLY A 73 13.44 -9.01 -23.86
C GLY A 73 13.77 -7.64 -23.25
N SER A 74 14.87 -7.02 -23.68
CA SER A 74 15.27 -5.68 -23.23
C SER A 74 14.20 -4.65 -23.57
N ARG A 75 13.75 -4.62 -24.82
CA ARG A 75 12.76 -3.64 -25.29
C ARG A 75 11.40 -3.81 -24.59
N ARG A 76 10.98 -5.05 -24.34
CA ARG A 76 9.75 -5.34 -23.60
C ARG A 76 9.85 -4.78 -22.18
N SER A 77 10.97 -5.02 -21.50
CA SER A 77 11.18 -4.52 -20.14
C SER A 77 11.11 -2.99 -20.07
N GLU A 78 11.72 -2.29 -21.03
CA GLU A 78 11.65 -0.83 -21.15
C GLU A 78 10.22 -0.32 -21.33
N LEU A 79 9.48 -0.90 -22.28
CA LEU A 79 8.12 -0.46 -22.60
C LEU A 79 7.16 -0.72 -21.44
N GLU A 80 7.22 -1.90 -20.82
CA GLU A 80 6.39 -2.21 -19.65
C GLU A 80 6.75 -1.33 -18.44
N ALA A 81 8.04 -0.99 -18.25
CA ALA A 81 8.44 -0.08 -17.18
C ALA A 81 7.90 1.34 -17.42
N ALA A 82 7.95 1.83 -18.65
CA ALA A 82 7.39 3.12 -19.03
C ALA A 82 5.87 3.17 -18.85
N GLU A 83 5.16 2.12 -19.28
CA GLU A 83 3.71 2.00 -19.11
C GLU A 83 3.31 1.99 -17.63
N ARG A 84 3.98 1.16 -16.80
CA ARG A 84 3.75 1.15 -15.35
C ARG A 84 4.00 2.53 -14.71
N ALA A 85 5.07 3.22 -15.09
CA ALA A 85 5.38 4.54 -14.56
C ALA A 85 4.31 5.57 -14.94
N ALA A 86 3.80 5.51 -16.17
CA ALA A 86 2.70 6.36 -16.62
C ALA A 86 1.40 6.08 -15.85
N THR A 87 1.05 4.81 -15.63
CA THR A 87 -0.12 4.43 -14.80
C THR A 87 0.01 4.95 -13.38
N VAL A 88 1.15 4.73 -12.72
CA VAL A 88 1.40 5.21 -11.36
C VAL A 88 1.33 6.73 -11.26
N ALA A 89 1.82 7.45 -12.27
CA ALA A 89 1.73 8.90 -12.30
C ALA A 89 0.29 9.41 -12.49
N ALA A 90 -0.49 8.73 -13.33
CA ALA A 90 -1.90 9.07 -13.59
C ALA A 90 -2.81 8.76 -12.39
N GLU A 91 -2.52 7.68 -11.65
CA GLU A 91 -3.25 7.26 -10.45
C GLU A 91 -2.72 7.92 -9.17
N ARG A 92 -1.86 8.94 -9.28
CA ARG A 92 -1.31 9.63 -8.12
C ARG A 92 -2.41 10.33 -7.34
N LEU A 93 -2.60 9.90 -6.10
CA LEU A 93 -3.52 10.51 -5.13
C LEU A 93 -2.75 11.45 -4.19
N ASP A 94 -3.39 12.56 -3.81
CA ASP A 94 -2.91 13.41 -2.72
C ASP A 94 -3.39 12.86 -1.38
N LEU A 95 -2.51 12.14 -0.68
CA LEU A 95 -2.82 11.57 0.63
C LEU A 95 -2.88 12.62 1.75
N THR A 96 -2.61 13.89 1.46
CA THR A 96 -2.74 15.00 2.42
C THR A 96 -4.11 15.67 2.37
N GLU A 97 -4.94 15.32 1.38
CA GLU A 97 -6.31 15.79 1.31
C GLU A 97 -7.09 15.30 2.54
N LEU A 98 -7.37 16.23 3.45
CA LEU A 98 -8.10 15.96 4.68
C LEU A 98 -9.60 15.97 4.38
N LEU A 99 -10.19 14.78 4.39
CA LEU A 99 -11.63 14.64 4.59
C LEU A 99 -11.96 15.13 6.00
N GLU A 100 -13.12 15.76 6.19
CA GLU A 100 -13.63 16.09 7.52
C GLU A 100 -13.74 14.81 8.36
N LEU A 101 -12.76 14.59 9.23
CA LEU A 101 -12.78 13.49 10.19
C LEU A 101 -13.67 13.90 11.37
N PRO A 102 -14.47 12.97 11.93
CA PRO A 102 -15.20 13.26 13.15
C PRO A 102 -14.22 13.64 14.25
N GLU A 103 -14.47 14.78 14.90
CA GLU A 103 -13.66 15.23 16.02
C GLU A 103 -13.83 14.28 17.20
N ARG A 104 -12.72 14.00 17.90
CA ARG A 104 -12.79 13.27 19.16
C ARG A 104 -13.40 14.17 20.23
N GLY A 105 -14.42 13.67 20.93
CA GLY A 105 -14.95 14.33 22.12
C GLY A 105 -13.88 14.46 23.22
N SER A 106 -14.15 15.34 24.19
CA SER A 106 -13.29 15.58 25.34
C SER A 106 -14.07 15.38 26.63
N LEU A 107 -13.40 14.87 27.67
CA LEU A 107 -13.96 14.82 29.02
C LEU A 107 -14.07 16.24 29.59
N HIS A 108 -15.08 16.47 30.44
CA HIS A 108 -15.19 17.72 31.18
C HIS A 108 -13.97 17.93 32.10
N LEU A 109 -13.54 19.18 32.30
CA LEU A 109 -12.34 19.50 33.09
C LEU A 109 -12.43 19.00 34.54
N VAL A 110 -13.64 19.00 35.11
CA VAL A 110 -13.89 18.46 36.46
C VAL A 110 -13.63 16.97 36.50
N THR A 111 -14.13 16.20 35.53
CA THR A 111 -13.89 14.74 35.44
C THR A 111 -12.40 14.46 35.31
N GLN A 112 -11.70 15.16 34.41
CA GLN A 112 -10.25 14.99 34.24
C GLN A 112 -9.48 15.28 35.53
N THR A 113 -9.89 16.29 36.28
CA THR A 113 -9.25 16.67 37.55
C THR A 113 -9.55 15.64 38.64
N TRP A 114 -10.79 15.19 38.72
CA TRP A 114 -11.25 14.15 39.63
C TRP A 114 -10.45 12.86 39.43
N ASP A 115 -10.39 12.36 38.20
CA ASP A 115 -9.68 11.12 37.86
C ASP A 115 -8.20 11.22 38.26
N ARG A 116 -7.54 12.35 37.96
CA ARG A 116 -6.14 12.58 38.35
C ARG A 116 -5.93 12.57 39.87
N LEU A 117 -6.86 13.14 40.64
CA LEU A 117 -6.77 13.10 42.10
C LEU A 117 -6.97 11.67 42.61
N VAL A 118 -7.99 10.98 42.12
CA VAL A 118 -8.30 9.59 42.47
C VAL A 118 -7.11 8.68 42.21
N ASP A 119 -6.47 8.79 41.04
CA ASP A 119 -5.29 8.01 40.66
C ASP A 119 -4.14 8.12 41.66
N VAL A 120 -3.88 9.34 42.18
CA VAL A 120 -2.83 9.57 43.18
C VAL A 120 -3.12 8.78 44.46
N PHE A 121 -4.36 8.82 44.96
CA PHE A 121 -4.74 8.13 46.20
C PHE A 121 -4.82 6.62 46.02
N ILE A 122 -5.29 6.14 44.86
CA ILE A 122 -5.22 4.71 44.51
C ILE A 122 -3.76 4.23 44.51
N GLY A 123 -2.84 5.03 43.96
CA GLY A 123 -1.41 4.75 43.99
C GLY A 123 -0.82 4.65 45.41
N MET A 124 -1.46 5.26 46.40
CA MET A 124 -1.11 5.19 47.82
C MET A 124 -1.79 4.02 48.56
N GLY A 125 -2.64 3.23 47.88
CA GLY A 125 -3.35 2.09 48.45
C GLY A 125 -4.74 2.40 49.01
N PHE A 126 -5.29 3.59 48.72
CA PHE A 126 -6.68 3.92 49.05
C PHE A 126 -7.65 3.31 48.03
N THR A 127 -8.91 3.14 48.44
CA THR A 127 -10.00 2.67 47.58
C THR A 127 -11.07 3.73 47.45
N VAL A 128 -11.66 3.85 46.26
CA VAL A 128 -12.79 4.77 46.02
C VAL A 128 -14.05 4.21 46.67
N ALA A 129 -14.78 5.06 47.40
CA ALA A 129 -16.10 4.78 47.94
C ALA A 129 -17.04 5.91 47.54
N GLU A 130 -18.23 5.57 47.06
CA GLU A 130 -19.27 6.50 46.66
C GLU A 130 -20.50 6.37 47.57
N GLY A 131 -21.28 7.44 47.67
CA GLY A 131 -22.49 7.52 48.49
C GLY A 131 -23.60 8.30 47.78
N PRO A 132 -24.81 8.36 48.37
CA PRO A 132 -25.90 9.12 47.80
C PRO A 132 -25.62 10.63 47.87
N GLU A 133 -26.16 11.39 46.92
CA GLU A 133 -26.04 12.86 46.92
C GLU A 133 -27.00 13.52 47.93
N VAL A 134 -28.15 12.89 48.19
CA VAL A 134 -29.10 13.30 49.24
C VAL A 134 -28.86 12.44 50.47
N GLU A 135 -28.45 13.08 51.56
CA GLU A 135 -28.09 12.43 52.81
C GLU A 135 -29.03 12.74 53.97
N THR A 136 -28.96 11.92 55.01
CA THR A 136 -29.72 12.12 56.25
C THR A 136 -29.00 13.05 57.23
N ASP A 137 -29.74 13.68 58.15
CA ASP A 137 -29.16 14.57 59.18
C ASP A 137 -28.08 13.86 60.04
N TRP A 138 -28.28 12.56 60.29
CA TRP A 138 -27.34 11.74 61.04
C TRP A 138 -25.98 11.64 60.35
N TYR A 139 -25.94 11.24 59.07
CA TYR A 139 -24.68 11.03 58.35
C TYR A 139 -23.98 12.33 57.97
N ASN A 140 -24.74 13.38 57.62
CA ASN A 140 -24.16 14.65 57.21
C ASN A 140 -23.69 15.51 58.40
N PHE A 141 -24.26 15.33 59.60
CA PHE A 141 -23.95 16.17 60.77
C PHE A 141 -23.69 15.41 62.07
N GLU A 142 -24.68 14.69 62.61
CA GLU A 142 -24.60 14.20 64.00
C GLU A 142 -23.44 13.21 64.21
N ALA A 143 -23.24 12.28 63.27
CA ALA A 143 -22.15 11.31 63.30
C ALA A 143 -20.76 11.98 63.18
N LEU A 144 -20.69 13.19 62.62
CA LEU A 144 -19.48 14.01 62.51
C LEU A 144 -19.30 14.97 63.70
N ASN A 145 -20.00 14.71 64.81
CA ASN A 145 -19.97 15.50 66.05
C ASN A 145 -20.53 16.93 65.89
N ILE A 146 -21.54 17.10 65.03
CA ILE A 146 -22.22 18.38 64.77
C ILE A 146 -23.69 18.27 65.22
N PRO A 147 -23.99 18.56 66.51
CA PRO A 147 -25.36 18.49 67.01
C PRO A 147 -26.26 19.58 66.41
N ALA A 148 -27.58 19.45 66.57
CA ALA A 148 -28.59 20.34 65.99
C ALA A 148 -28.37 21.84 66.24
N ALA A 149 -27.87 22.22 67.42
CA ALA A 149 -27.61 23.61 67.78
C ALA A 149 -26.21 24.11 67.38
N HIS A 150 -25.40 23.30 66.66
CA HIS A 150 -24.04 23.65 66.33
C HIS A 150 -23.99 24.75 65.24
N PRO A 151 -23.27 25.86 65.45
CA PRO A 151 -23.21 26.98 64.49
C PRO A 151 -22.77 26.57 63.09
N ALA A 152 -21.94 25.52 62.98
CA ALA A 152 -21.47 25.04 61.68
C ALA A 152 -22.59 24.56 60.75
N ARG A 153 -23.75 24.10 61.27
CA ARG A 153 -24.88 23.69 60.42
C ARG A 153 -25.39 24.83 59.53
N GLY A 154 -25.28 26.08 60.00
CA GLY A 154 -25.63 27.27 59.23
C GLY A 154 -24.50 27.84 58.37
N MET A 155 -23.29 27.25 58.39
CA MET A 155 -22.15 27.75 57.60
C MET A 155 -22.11 27.22 56.17
N TRP A 156 -22.81 26.11 55.88
CA TRP A 156 -22.69 25.38 54.62
C TRP A 156 -23.88 25.56 53.67
N ASP A 157 -24.80 26.47 53.98
CA ASP A 157 -26.00 26.77 53.16
C ASP A 157 -26.72 25.50 52.66
N THR A 158 -26.88 24.54 53.57
CA THR A 158 -27.42 23.20 53.25
C THR A 158 -28.82 23.30 52.66
N LEU A 159 -29.03 22.63 51.52
CA LEU A 159 -30.36 22.47 50.91
C LEU A 159 -31.09 21.33 51.62
N TYR A 160 -32.12 21.69 52.40
CA TYR A 160 -32.99 20.72 53.05
C TYR A 160 -34.09 20.26 52.10
N VAL A 161 -34.33 18.96 52.06
CA VAL A 161 -35.37 18.32 51.26
C VAL A 161 -36.30 17.49 52.16
N ASP A 162 -37.59 17.49 51.85
CA ASP A 162 -38.55 16.55 52.45
C ASP A 162 -38.58 15.29 51.58
N LEU A 163 -38.11 14.17 52.12
CA LEU A 163 -38.09 12.85 51.48
C LEU A 163 -39.35 12.04 51.81
#